data_AF-E0WUI9-F1
#
_entry.id   AF-E0WUI9-F1
#
_cell.length_a   1.000
_cell.length_b   1.000
_cell.length_c   1.000
_cell.angle_alpha   90.00
_cell.angle_beta   90.00
_cell.angle_gamma   90.00
#
_symmetry.space_group_name_H-M   'P 1'
#
loop_
_entity.id
_entity.type
_entity.pdbx_description
1 polymer ?
#
loop_
_entity_poly.entity_id
_entity_poly.type
_entity_poly.pdbx_seq_one_letter_code
_entity_poly.pdbx_strand_id
1 'polypeptide(L)'
;MFGAMSLYGYSTQRDLSGFGNMLFMGLIGILLASVINIWLKSNALMWAVTYLGVVLFVGLTAYDTQKLKNMGNQIDANDTEGLRKYAIVGALTLYLDFINLFLMLLRISGSRR
;
A
#
# COMPACT_ATOMS: atom_id res chain seq x y z
N MET A 1 -21.68 3.48 23.50
CA MET A 1 -20.50 3.00 22.74
C MET A 1 -20.89 2.11 21.56
N PHE A 2 -21.65 1.03 21.75
CA PHE A 2 -22.09 0.17 20.64
C PHE A 2 -23.06 0.87 19.66
N GLY A 3 -24.08 1.58 20.14
CA GLY A 3 -25.05 2.27 19.27
C GLY A 3 -24.46 3.41 18.42
N ALA A 4 -23.44 4.11 18.92
CA ALA A 4 -22.73 5.14 18.16
C ALA A 4 -21.86 4.53 17.04
N MET A 5 -21.25 3.37 17.30
CA MET A 5 -20.53 2.60 16.27
C MET A 5 -21.48 1.98 15.24
N SER A 6 -22.67 1.52 15.65
CA SER A 6 -23.68 0.96 14.74
C SER A 6 -24.26 2.01 13.76
N LEU A 7 -24.49 3.25 14.21
CA LEU A 7 -24.94 4.33 13.32
C LEU A 7 -23.83 4.81 12.37
N TYR A 8 -22.58 4.81 12.83
CA TYR A 8 -21.42 5.17 11.99
C TYR A 8 -21.12 4.11 10.92
N GLY A 9 -21.35 2.83 11.25
CA GLY A 9 -21.21 1.70 10.32
C GLY A 9 -22.29 1.65 9.24
N TYR A 10 -23.53 2.02 9.54
CA TYR A 10 -24.62 2.01 8.56
C TYR A 10 -24.52 3.18 7.56
N SER A 11 -23.99 4.33 7.98
CA SER A 11 -23.81 5.49 7.10
C SER A 11 -22.58 5.39 6.18
N THR A 12 -21.67 4.46 6.44
CA THR A 12 -20.39 4.35 5.72
C THR A 12 -20.41 3.12 4.82
N GLN A 13 -21.16 3.21 3.71
CA GLN A 13 -20.83 2.45 2.51
C GLN A 13 -19.53 3.00 1.93
N ARG A 14 -18.38 2.75 2.57
CA ARG A 14 -17.10 3.22 2.04
C ARG A 14 -16.62 2.30 0.94
N ASP A 15 -16.96 2.73 -0.25
CA ASP A 15 -16.26 2.43 -1.48
C ASP A 15 -14.74 2.57 -1.25
N LEU A 16 -14.00 1.47 -1.43
CA LEU A 16 -12.55 1.39 -1.22
C LEU A 16 -11.76 2.26 -2.23
N SER A 17 -12.43 2.82 -3.24
CA SER A 17 -11.87 3.85 -4.13
C SER A 17 -11.35 5.09 -3.37
N GLY A 18 -11.86 5.39 -2.17
CA GLY A 18 -11.34 6.47 -1.33
C GLY A 18 -10.04 6.14 -0.57
N PHE A 19 -9.74 4.86 -0.36
CA PHE A 19 -8.54 4.44 0.37
C PHE A 19 -7.26 4.63 -0.45
N GLY A 20 -7.34 4.51 -1.79
CA GLY A 20 -6.21 4.75 -2.67
C GLY A 20 -5.60 6.16 -2.49
N ASN A 21 -6.44 7.19 -2.39
CA ASN A 21 -5.97 8.57 -2.23
C ASN A 21 -5.37 8.82 -0.83
N MET A 22 -5.93 8.19 0.21
CA MET A 22 -5.40 8.28 1.58
C MET A 22 -4.05 7.55 1.71
N LEU A 23 -3.94 6.35 1.14
CA LEU A 23 -2.69 5.58 1.14
C LEU A 23 -1.61 6.28 0.31
N PHE A 24 -1.97 6.90 -0.82
CA PHE A 24 -1.05 7.69 -1.63
C PHE A 24 -0.54 8.93 -0.89
N MET A 25 -1.42 9.65 -0.18
CA MET A 25 -1.02 10.78 0.68
C MET A 25 -0.10 10.32 1.82
N GLY A 26 -0.36 9.17 2.43
CA GLY A 26 0.53 8.62 3.45
C GLY A 26 1.88 8.15 2.90
N LEU A 27 1.92 7.65 1.66
CA LEU A 27 3.18 7.32 0.97
C LEU A 27 4.02 8.58 0.76
N ILE A 28 3.41 9.69 0.32
CA ILE A 28 4.07 11.01 0.24
C ILE A 28 4.58 11.45 1.62
N GLY A 29 3.77 11.29 2.67
CA GLY A 29 4.16 11.63 4.04
C GLY A 29 5.39 10.84 4.52
N ILE A 30 5.44 9.53 4.25
CA ILE A 30 6.60 8.68 4.55
C ILE A 30 7.83 9.14 3.76
N LEU A 31 7.65 9.49 2.49
CA LEU A 31 8.72 9.93 1.61
C LEU A 31 9.33 11.24 2.13
N LEU A 32 8.50 12.22 2.47
CA LEU A 32 8.95 13.47 3.11
C LEU A 32 9.63 13.23 4.45
N ALA A 33 9.04 12.40 5.33
CA ALA A 33 9.64 12.05 6.62
C ALA A 33 11.00 11.37 6.45
N SER A 34 11.17 10.52 5.43
CA SER A 34 12.43 9.86 5.13
C SER A 34 13.52 10.85 4.69
N VAL A 35 13.18 11.84 3.88
CA VAL A 35 14.10 12.91 3.43
C VAL A 35 14.50 13.81 4.59
N ILE A 36 13.55 14.22 5.42
CA ILE A 36 13.82 15.05 6.60
C ILE A 36 14.71 14.29 7.60
N ASN A 37 14.53 12.98 7.74
CA ASN A 37 15.33 12.18 8.66
C ASN A 37 16.81 12.02 8.23
N ILE A 38 17.17 12.30 6.97
CA ILE A 38 18.58 12.32 6.52
C ILE A 38 19.38 13.39 7.29
N TRP A 39 18.75 14.53 7.54
CA TRP A 39 19.37 15.67 8.25
C TRP A 39 19.24 15.54 9.76
N LEU A 40 18.07 15.10 10.26
CA LEU A 40 17.82 14.94 11.69
C LEU A 40 18.55 13.74 12.31
N LYS A 41 18.79 12.67 11.54
CA LYS A 41 19.38 11.39 12.01
C LYS A 41 18.71 10.86 13.28
N SER A 42 17.39 11.03 13.40
CA SER A 42 16.66 10.66 14.61
C SER A 42 16.29 9.18 14.60
N ASN A 43 16.74 8.46 15.63
CA ASN A 43 16.37 7.05 15.81
C ASN A 43 14.87 6.87 16.02
N ALA A 44 14.21 7.73 16.79
CA ALA A 44 12.77 7.65 17.03
C ALA A 44 11.96 7.84 15.73
N LEU A 45 12.37 8.81 14.89
CA LEU A 45 11.71 9.10 13.62
C LEU A 45 11.96 7.96 12.61
N MET A 46 13.15 7.38 12.60
CA MET A 46 13.45 6.18 11.81
C MET A 46 12.54 4.99 12.15
N TRP A 47 12.35 4.70 13.44
CA TRP A 47 11.45 3.62 13.88
C TRP A 47 10.00 3.90 13.52
N ALA A 48 9.52 5.13 13.74
CA ALA A 48 8.16 5.54 13.36
C ALA A 48 7.92 5.37 11.85
N VAL A 49 8.82 5.86 11.01
CA VAL A 49 8.74 5.72 9.54
C VAL A 49 8.75 4.26 9.13
N THR A 50 9.55 3.42 9.79
CA THR A 50 9.66 2.00 9.46
C THR A 50 8.37 1.24 9.79
N TYR A 51 7.83 1.40 11.00
CA TYR A 51 6.60 0.70 11.40
C TYR A 51 5.36 1.21 10.64
N LEU A 52 5.21 2.54 10.53
CA LEU A 52 4.11 3.14 9.76
C LEU A 52 4.22 2.78 8.27
N GLY A 53 5.45 2.71 7.75
CA GLY A 53 5.72 2.26 6.39
C GLY A 53 5.23 0.85 6.13
N VAL A 54 5.53 -0.11 6.99
CA VAL A 54 5.04 -1.48 6.82
C VAL A 54 3.51 -1.52 6.76
N VAL A 55 2.82 -0.88 7.71
CA VAL A 55 1.34 -0.86 7.73
C VAL A 55 0.78 -0.24 6.44
N LEU A 56 1.39 0.86 5.98
CA LEU A 56 0.93 1.57 4.80
C LEU A 56 1.15 0.77 3.51
N PHE A 57 2.34 0.18 3.35
CA PHE A 57 2.65 -0.64 2.17
C PHE A 57 1.83 -1.92 2.14
N VAL A 58 1.54 -2.56 3.28
CA VAL A 58 0.61 -3.71 3.32
C VAL A 58 -0.78 -3.29 2.80
N GLY A 59 -1.26 -2.11 3.23
CA GLY A 59 -2.51 -1.55 2.74
C GLY A 59 -2.49 -1.26 1.23
N LEU A 60 -1.39 -0.69 0.72
CA LEU A 60 -1.21 -0.45 -0.72
C LEU A 60 -1.17 -1.73 -1.53
N THR A 61 -0.41 -2.74 -1.09
CA THR A 61 -0.35 -4.03 -1.78
C THR A 61 -1.72 -4.70 -1.84
N ALA A 62 -2.52 -4.60 -0.77
CA ALA A 62 -3.89 -5.10 -0.79
C ALA A 62 -4.77 -4.33 -1.80
N TYR A 63 -4.62 -3.01 -1.86
CA TYR A 63 -5.32 -2.16 -2.85
C TYR A 63 -4.91 -2.50 -4.29
N ASP A 64 -3.61 -2.63 -4.57
CA ASP A 64 -3.10 -2.96 -5.90
C ASP A 64 -3.51 -4.36 -6.34
N THR A 65 -3.57 -5.32 -5.42
CA THR A 65 -4.11 -6.67 -5.68
C THR A 65 -5.60 -6.60 -6.06
N GLN A 66 -6.39 -5.81 -5.33
CA GLN A 66 -7.82 -5.64 -5.64
C GLN A 66 -8.03 -4.91 -6.97
N LYS A 67 -7.22 -3.90 -7.26
CA LYS A 67 -7.23 -3.16 -8.52
C LYS A 67 -6.90 -4.06 -9.70
N LEU A 68 -5.85 -4.88 -9.60
CA LEU A 68 -5.55 -5.90 -10.60
C LEU A 68 -6.75 -6.81 -10.79
N LYS A 69 -7.24 -7.46 -9.73
CA LYS A 69 -8.40 -8.38 -9.85
C LYS A 69 -9.59 -7.75 -10.59
N ASN A 70 -9.92 -6.50 -10.27
CA ASN A 70 -11.00 -5.78 -10.93
C ASN A 70 -10.70 -5.48 -12.41
N MET A 71 -9.47 -5.08 -12.74
CA MET A 71 -9.05 -4.85 -14.12
C MET A 71 -9.05 -6.16 -14.93
N GLY A 72 -8.58 -7.27 -14.37
CA GLY A 72 -8.59 -8.58 -15.02
C GLY A 72 -10.00 -9.08 -15.36
N ASN A 73 -10.99 -8.77 -14.52
CA ASN A 73 -12.40 -9.11 -14.78
C ASN A 73 -13.04 -8.27 -15.90
N GLN A 74 -12.43 -7.14 -16.29
CA GLN A 74 -12.94 -6.25 -17.34
C GLN A 74 -12.34 -6.54 -18.71
N ILE A 75 -11.33 -7.41 -18.81
CA ILE A 75 -10.68 -7.76 -20.06
C ILE A 75 -11.47 -8.88 -20.75
N ASP A 76 -11.81 -8.67 -22.02
CA ASP A 76 -12.41 -9.69 -22.85
C ASP A 76 -11.42 -10.85 -23.05
N ALA A 77 -11.87 -12.08 -22.80
CA ALA A 77 -11.06 -13.29 -22.96
C ALA A 77 -10.55 -13.48 -24.40
N ASN A 78 -11.19 -12.86 -25.39
CA ASN A 78 -10.78 -12.90 -26.79
C ASN A 78 -9.67 -11.90 -27.11
N ASP A 79 -9.41 -10.90 -26.26
CA ASP A 79 -8.31 -9.92 -26.43
C ASP A 79 -6.99 -10.49 -25.87
N THR A 80 -6.38 -11.37 -26.65
CA THR A 80 -5.13 -12.06 -26.28
C THR A 80 -3.97 -11.08 -26.04
N GLU A 81 -3.95 -9.95 -26.76
CA GLU A 81 -2.90 -8.93 -26.61
C GLU A 81 -3.10 -8.12 -25.31
N GLY A 82 -4.34 -7.72 -25.02
CA GLY A 82 -4.72 -7.06 -23.77
C GLY A 82 -4.41 -7.92 -22.54
N LEU A 83 -4.75 -9.22 -22.60
CA LEU A 83 -4.46 -10.18 -21.52
C LEU A 83 -2.95 -10.29 -21.25
N ARG A 84 -2.11 -10.37 -22.30
CA ARG A 84 -0.65 -10.46 -22.14
C ARG A 84 -0.08 -9.20 -21.51
N LYS A 85 -0.46 -8.01 -21.99
CA LYS A 85 -0.03 -6.72 -21.42
C LYS A 85 -0.43 -6.60 -19.95
N TYR A 86 -1.67 -6.95 -19.65
CA TYR A 86 -2.21 -6.92 -18.29
C TYR A 86 -1.46 -7.88 -17.35
N ALA A 87 -1.17 -9.10 -17.78
CA ALA A 87 -0.40 -10.05 -16.98
C ALA A 87 1.01 -9.55 -16.66
N ILE A 88 1.69 -8.92 -17.63
CA ILE A 88 3.04 -8.35 -17.43
C ILE A 88 2.99 -7.18 -16.44
N VAL A 89 2.10 -6.22 -16.66
CA VAL A 89 1.97 -5.04 -15.78
C VAL A 89 1.54 -5.48 -14.38
N GLY A 90 0.59 -6.41 -14.28
CA GLY A 90 0.12 -6.92 -13.01
C GLY A 90 1.22 -7.65 -12.22
N ALA A 91 1.97 -8.53 -12.88
CA ALA A 91 3.10 -9.20 -12.25
C ALA A 91 4.18 -8.21 -11.79
N LEU A 92 4.48 -7.18 -12.60
CA LEU A 92 5.44 -6.14 -12.25
C LEU A 92 5.00 -5.33 -11.02
N THR A 93 3.74 -4.90 -10.96
CA THR A 93 3.19 -4.17 -9.80
C THR A 93 3.32 -4.99 -8.53
N LEU A 94 2.85 -6.24 -8.53
CA LEU A 94 2.92 -7.13 -7.37
C LEU A 94 4.37 -7.44 -6.95
N TYR A 95 5.30 -7.53 -7.93
CA TYR A 95 6.71 -7.72 -7.65
C TYR A 95 7.34 -6.52 -6.93
N LEU A 96 7.03 -5.30 -7.36
CA LEU A 96 7.52 -4.08 -6.71
C LEU A 96 7.00 -3.93 -5.29
N ASP A 97 5.71 -4.24 -5.08
CA ASP A 97 5.10 -4.27 -3.75
C ASP A 97 5.77 -5.26 -2.82
N PHE A 98 6.00 -6.47 -3.31
CA PHE A 98 6.69 -7.52 -2.56
C PHE A 98 8.10 -7.08 -2.15
N ILE A 99 8.89 -6.51 -3.08
CA ILE A 99 10.24 -6.01 -2.78
C ILE A 99 10.20 -4.92 -1.70
N ASN A 100 9.28 -3.95 -1.80
CA ASN A 100 9.19 -2.88 -0.81
C ASN A 100 8.91 -3.44 0.58
N LEU A 101 7.90 -4.30 0.71
CA LEU A 101 7.60 -4.98 1.98
C LEU A 101 8.78 -5.79 2.50
N PHE A 102 9.44 -6.54 1.63
CA PHE A 102 10.61 -7.34 1.98
C PHE A 102 11.77 -6.47 2.51
N LEU A 103 12.09 -5.36 1.84
CA LEU A 103 13.14 -4.44 2.27
C LEU A 103 12.83 -3.78 3.61
N MET A 104 11.58 -3.44 3.88
CA MET A 104 11.18 -2.89 5.19
C MET A 104 11.28 -3.94 6.29
N LEU A 105 10.87 -5.19 6.03
CA LEU A 105 11.05 -6.28 6.98
C LEU A 105 12.53 -6.59 7.24
N LEU A 106 13.37 -6.55 6.21
CA LEU A 106 14.82 -6.64 6.35
C LEU A 106 15.38 -5.50 7.20
N ARG A 107 14.89 -4.27 7.03
CA ARG A 107 15.33 -3.13 7.84
C ARG A 107 14.99 -3.33 9.32
N ILE A 108 13.77 -3.80 9.64
CA ILE A 108 13.34 -4.10 11.02
C ILE A 108 14.17 -5.24 11.64
N SER A 109 14.50 -6.25 10.82
CA SER A 109 15.24 -7.44 11.28
C SER A 109 16.75 -7.17 11.38
N GLY A 110 17.28 -6.35 10.48
CA GLY A 110 18.71 -6.01 10.37
C GLY A 110 19.14 -4.87 11.30
N SER A 111 18.24 -3.97 11.70
CA SER A 111 18.57 -2.86 12.63
C SER A 111 18.73 -3.30 14.09
N ARG A 112 18.64 -4.60 14.39
CA ARG A 112 18.84 -5.16 15.75
C ARG A 112 20.28 -5.62 16.03
N ARG A 113 21.28 -5.09 15.33
CA ARG A 113 22.69 -5.40 15.58
C ARG A 113 23.51 -4.13 15.72
#